data_AF-A0ABD0QLM4-F1
#
_entry.id   AF-A0ABD0QLM4-F1
#
_cell.length_a   1.000
_cell.length_b   1.000
_cell.length_c   1.000
_cell.angle_alpha   90.00
_cell.angle_beta   90.00
_cell.angle_gamma   90.00
#
_symmetry.space_group_name_H-M   'P 1'
#
loop_
_entity.id
_entity.type
_entity.pdbx_description
1 polymer ?
#
loop_
_entity_poly.entity_id
_entity_poly.type
_entity_poly.pdbx_seq_one_letter_code
_entity_poly.pdbx_strand_id
1 'polypeptide(L)' 'PKQIGDDFCGLVLNQPLGGLRVIEGTPLFDDRTDGMASVAAYTYGGHSVVFVGTRSGHLKK' A
#
# COMPACT_ATOMS: atom_id res chain seq x y z
N PRO A 1 -7.96 24.03 -22.92
CA PRO A 1 -7.31 22.84 -22.33
C PRO A 1 -7.67 22.71 -20.84
N LYS A 2 -8.21 21.56 -20.40
CA LYS A 2 -8.36 21.30 -18.96
C LYS A 2 -6.99 20.95 -18.39
N GLN A 3 -6.61 21.60 -17.30
CA GLN A 3 -5.46 21.20 -16.53
C GLN A 3 -5.83 19.94 -15.74
N ILE A 4 -4.92 18.97 -15.69
CA ILE A 4 -5.06 17.78 -14.88
C ILE A 4 -4.26 18.06 -13.60
N GLY A 5 -4.97 18.30 -12.50
CA GLY A 5 -4.41 18.46 -11.16
C GLY A 5 -4.75 17.26 -10.27
N ASP A 6 -4.27 17.31 -9.03
CA ASP A 6 -4.52 16.25 -8.02
C ASP A 6 -6.00 16.11 -7.66
N ASP A 7 -6.80 17.16 -7.89
CA ASP A 7 -8.25 17.22 -7.67
C ASP A 7 -9.07 16.79 -8.90
N PHE A 8 -8.44 16.23 -9.93
CA PHE A 8 -9.12 15.84 -11.16
C PHE A 8 -10.04 14.62 -10.95
N CYS A 9 -11.34 14.83 -11.09
CA CYS A 9 -12.38 13.81 -10.94
C CYS A 9 -12.87 13.18 -12.27
N GLY A 10 -12.09 13.27 -13.35
CA GLY A 10 -12.44 12.65 -14.63
C GLY A 10 -13.21 13.55 -15.61
N LEU A 11 -13.40 13.02 -16.83
CA LEU A 11 -14.23 13.57 -17.90
C LEU A 11 -15.07 12.44 -18.51
N VAL A 12 -16.02 12.76 -19.40
CA VAL A 12 -16.84 11.74 -20.10
C VAL A 12 -15.99 10.86 -21.04
N LEU A 13 -14.88 11.40 -21.55
CA LEU A 13 -13.96 10.71 -22.46
C LEU A 13 -12.81 10.04 -21.71
N ASN A 14 -12.20 9.01 -22.33
CA ASN A 14 -11.02 8.30 -21.82
C ASN A 14 -11.24 7.62 -20.46
N GLN A 15 -12.47 7.16 -20.21
CA GLN A 15 -12.83 6.39 -19.03
C GLN A 15 -13.56 5.08 -19.42
N PRO A 16 -13.30 3.97 -18.72
CA PRO A 16 -12.26 3.79 -17.70
C PRO A 16 -10.84 3.70 -18.30
N LEU A 17 -9.83 4.14 -17.56
CA LEU A 17 -8.42 4.07 -17.96
C LEU A 17 -7.66 3.06 -17.10
N GLY A 18 -6.78 2.26 -17.72
CA GLY A 18 -5.85 1.39 -17.01
C GLY A 18 -4.46 2.02 -16.82
N GLY A 19 -3.46 1.17 -16.60
CA GLY A 19 -2.05 1.56 -16.56
C GLY A 19 -1.16 0.47 -17.14
N LEU A 20 -0.13 0.86 -17.91
CA LEU A 20 0.83 -0.08 -18.50
C LEU A 20 2.07 -0.29 -17.62
N ARG A 21 2.35 0.64 -16.71
CA ARG A 21 3.51 0.61 -15.82
C ARG A 21 3.07 0.34 -14.40
N VAL A 22 3.73 -0.62 -13.75
CA VAL A 22 3.52 -0.94 -12.34
C VAL A 22 4.09 0.17 -11.47
N ILE A 23 3.40 0.48 -10.37
CA ILE A 23 3.92 1.37 -9.31
C ILE A 23 4.68 0.50 -8.31
N GLU A 24 5.96 0.80 -8.11
CA GLU A 24 6.83 0.04 -7.21
C GLU A 24 6.76 0.56 -5.77
N GLY A 25 6.67 -0.35 -4.81
CA GLY A 25 6.75 -0.04 -3.38
C GLY A 25 8.18 -0.14 -2.85
N THR A 26 8.44 0.45 -1.68
CA THR A 26 9.71 0.27 -0.97
C THR A 26 9.60 -0.95 -0.04
N PRO A 27 10.41 -2.00 -0.21
CA PRO A 27 10.37 -3.17 0.68
C PRO A 27 10.96 -2.85 2.05
N LEU A 28 10.29 -3.27 3.13
CA LEU A 28 10.72 -3.05 4.51
C LEU A 28 11.00 -4.35 5.29
N PHE A 29 10.26 -5.41 4.98
CA PHE A 29 10.35 -6.70 5.68
C PHE A 29 9.93 -7.83 4.73
N ASP A 30 10.62 -8.97 4.81
CA ASP A 30 10.37 -10.18 4.03
C ASP A 30 10.26 -11.39 4.97
N ASP A 31 9.17 -12.14 4.86
CA ASP A 31 8.96 -13.41 5.57
C ASP A 31 8.85 -14.56 4.56
N ARG A 32 9.85 -15.45 4.60
CA ARG A 32 9.96 -16.59 3.70
C ARG A 32 9.46 -17.91 4.29
N THR A 33 9.04 -17.92 5.56
CA THR A 33 8.65 -19.14 6.27
C THR A 33 7.17 -19.14 6.64
N ASP A 34 6.69 -18.07 7.27
CA ASP A 34 5.33 -17.97 7.79
C ASP A 34 4.62 -16.77 7.16
N GLY A 35 4.09 -17.00 5.95
CA GLY A 35 3.57 -15.95 5.07
C GLY A 35 2.69 -14.92 5.79
N MET A 36 2.88 -13.65 5.44
CA MET A 36 2.16 -12.51 6.00
C MET A 36 0.69 -12.50 5.54
N ALA A 37 -0.23 -12.19 6.46
CA ALA A 37 -1.69 -12.29 6.26
C ALA A 37 -2.45 -11.00 6.57
N SER A 38 -1.94 -10.15 7.47
CA SER A 38 -2.57 -8.87 7.82
C SER A 38 -1.54 -7.82 8.24
N VAL A 39 -1.91 -6.55 8.17
CA VAL A 39 -1.05 -5.42 8.54
C VAL A 39 -1.85 -4.35 9.27
N ALA A 40 -1.27 -3.77 10.32
CA ALA A 40 -1.73 -2.55 10.97
C ALA A 40 -0.52 -1.72 11.42
N ALA A 41 -0.63 -0.40 11.47
CA ALA A 41 0.47 0.45 11.90
C ALA A 41 -0.02 1.66 12.70
N TYR A 42 0.83 2.15 13.59
CA TYR A 42 0.62 3.41 14.29
C TYR A 42 1.96 4.09 14.58
N THR A 43 1.91 5.40 14.82
CA THR A 43 3.11 6.16 15.21
C THR A 43 3.18 6.25 16.73
N TYR A 44 4.34 5.93 17.28
CA TYR A 44 4.62 6.05 18.71
C TYR A 44 6.00 6.67 18.92
N GLY A 45 6.06 7.81 19.61
CA GLY A 45 7.31 8.50 19.90
C GLY A 45 8.17 8.78 18.66
N GLY A 46 7.54 9.15 17.53
CA GLY A 46 8.23 9.42 16.26
C GLY A 46 8.63 8.18 15.46
N HIS A 47 8.33 6.97 15.95
CA HIS A 47 8.59 5.72 15.24
C HIS A 47 7.30 5.18 14.64
N SER A 48 7.38 4.64 13.42
CA SER A 48 6.29 3.84 12.84
C SER A 48 6.42 2.41 13.33
N VAL A 49 5.46 1.94 14.13
CA VAL A 49 5.38 0.56 14.58
C VAL A 49 4.40 -0.18 13.69
N VAL A 50 4.86 -1.27 13.07
CA VAL A 50 4.09 -2.04 12.10
C VAL A 50 3.85 -3.45 12.63
N PHE A 51 2.58 -3.78 12.85
CA PHE A 51 2.17 -5.11 13.23
C PHE A 51 1.85 -5.95 12.00
N VAL A 52 2.45 -7.13 11.91
CA VAL A 52 2.22 -8.07 10.80
C VAL A 52 1.67 -9.37 11.35
N GLY A 53 0.43 -9.71 11.00
CA GLY A 53 -0.17 -11.00 11.31
C GLY A 53 0.32 -12.06 10.33
N THR A 54 0.60 -13.26 10.81
CA THR A 54 1.10 -14.38 10.00
C THR A 54 0.05 -15.48 9.82
N ARG A 55 0.27 -16.37 8.84
CA ARG A 55 -0.64 -17.48 8.53
C ARG A 55 -0.78 -18.46 9.70
N SER A 56 0.26 -18.67 10.48
CA SER A 56 0.21 -19.54 11.66
C SER A 56 -0.51 -18.91 12.87
N GLY A 57 -0.94 -17.64 12.78
CA GLY A 57 -1.64 -16.94 13.86
C GLY A 57 -0.72 -16.18 14.82
N HIS A 58 0.54 -15.92 14.43
CA HIS A 58 1.45 -15.07 15.19
C HIS A 58 1.33 -13.59 14.77
N LEU A 59 1.78 -12.69 15.65
CA LEU A 59 1.81 -11.25 15.41
C LEU A 59 3.23 -10.72 15.63
N LYS A 60 3.85 -10.22 14.55
CA LYS A 60 5.14 -9.52 14.58
C LYS A 60 4.94 -8.04 14.89
N LYS A 61 5.93 -7.39 15.49
CA LYS A 61 5.94 -5.97 15.87
C LYS A 61 7.22 -5.31 15.39
#